data_AF-A0A429EBX7-F1
#
_entry.id   AF-A0A429EBX7-F1
#
_cell.length_a   1.000
_cell.length_b   1.000
_cell.length_c   1.000
_cell.angle_alpha   90.00
_cell.angle_beta   90.00
_cell.angle_gamma   90.00
#
_symmetry.space_group_name_H-M   'P 1'
#
loop_
_entity.id
_entity.type
_entity.pdbx_description
1 polymer ?
#
loop_
_entity_poly.entity_id
_entity_poly.type
_entity_poly.pdbx_seq_one_letter_code
_entity_poly.pdbx_strand_id
1 'polypeptide(L)'
;MSEPVSGSGDGADRAVGNGPVERLSGDRPTVVPGRLAEAPFALAGQAPWAVSDPYAAALRAGRGPLFLRRTDGWLLPLEVERWCAGADTVDLEVLDRCEGAVLDVGCGPGRLVAELAARGRTVLGIDVSEAAVAHTVRSGGQSLRRSVFEPLPGEGRWDTVLLMDGNVGIGGDPRALLDRVAALLAPGGLLIAETARVDVDERAHVQLVDVTDGHASGSPFPWARIGTRALLDRAAAGGWRTVAQWTSGERPFVALRSDRSASSSAEPPNSTAVISSQRAR
;
A
#
# COMPACT_ATOMS: atom_id res chain seq x y z
N MET A 1 2.14 13.36 69.90
CA MET A 1 0.98 13.18 70.79
C MET A 1 -0.18 13.89 70.12
N SER A 2 -1.24 13.13 69.85
CA SER A 2 -2.60 13.59 69.52
C SER A 2 -2.90 14.10 68.10
N GLU A 3 -3.71 13.29 67.39
CA GLU A 3 -4.73 13.77 66.43
C GLU A 3 -5.80 14.65 67.12
N PRO A 4 -6.76 15.24 66.38
CA PRO A 4 -8.04 14.54 66.18
C PRO A 4 -8.72 14.71 64.78
N VAL A 5 -9.15 13.56 64.24
CA VAL A 5 -10.49 13.11 63.77
C VAL A 5 -11.69 14.10 63.65
N SER A 6 -12.42 13.98 62.52
CA SER A 6 -13.91 13.84 62.32
C SER A 6 -14.39 14.65 61.10
N GLY A 7 -15.31 14.24 60.22
CA GLY A 7 -16.26 13.12 60.10
C GLY A 7 -16.79 13.10 58.64
N SER A 8 -17.29 12.00 58.05
CA SER A 8 -18.51 11.22 58.33
C SER A 8 -19.57 11.47 57.24
N GLY A 9 -20.06 10.41 56.61
CA GLY A 9 -21.20 10.45 55.68
C GLY A 9 -21.34 9.17 54.87
N ASP A 10 -21.73 8.08 55.53
CA ASP A 10 -22.05 6.78 54.93
C ASP A 10 -23.58 6.58 54.96
N GLY A 11 -24.14 6.07 53.87
CA GLY A 11 -25.58 6.10 53.59
C GLY A 11 -26.13 4.75 53.13
N ALA A 12 -26.61 3.99 54.11
CA ALA A 12 -27.76 3.07 54.14
C ALA A 12 -27.89 1.90 53.14
N ASP A 13 -28.03 0.73 53.77
CA ASP A 13 -28.28 -0.60 53.25
C ASP A 13 -29.77 -0.99 53.38
N ARG A 14 -30.18 -1.96 52.55
CA ARG A 14 -31.30 -2.92 52.66
C ARG A 14 -32.77 -2.51 52.51
N ALA A 15 -33.42 -3.20 51.57
CA ALA A 15 -34.62 -3.98 51.86
C ALA A 15 -34.56 -5.34 51.11
N VAL A 16 -34.76 -6.42 51.87
CA VAL A 16 -34.84 -7.83 51.45
C VAL A 16 -36.29 -8.26 51.47
N GLY A 17 -36.73 -9.02 50.47
CA GLY A 17 -37.96 -9.79 50.53
C GLY A 17 -38.09 -10.76 49.36
N ASN A 18 -37.95 -12.07 49.63
CA ASN A 18 -38.96 -13.10 49.29
C ASN A 18 -38.41 -14.53 49.42
N GLY A 19 -39.19 -15.35 50.15
CA GLY A 19 -39.68 -16.66 49.67
C GLY A 19 -38.75 -17.88 49.69
N PRO A 20 -39.19 -19.03 50.25
CA PRO A 20 -38.37 -20.23 50.37
C PRO A 20 -38.46 -21.19 49.15
N VAL A 21 -37.29 -21.78 48.88
CA VAL A 21 -36.91 -23.07 48.25
C VAL A 21 -37.97 -24.06 47.74
N GLU A 22 -37.72 -24.55 46.51
CA GLU A 22 -37.94 -25.96 46.11
C GLU A 22 -36.80 -26.43 45.18
N ARG A 23 -36.26 -27.62 45.45
CA ARG A 23 -35.23 -28.31 44.64
C ARG A 23 -35.90 -29.31 43.73
N LEU A 24 -35.53 -29.34 42.45
CA LEU A 24 -35.68 -30.54 41.60
C LEU A 24 -34.46 -30.70 40.67
N SER A 25 -33.97 -31.93 40.65
CA SER A 25 -32.84 -32.46 39.89
C SER A 25 -32.98 -32.33 38.38
N GLY A 26 -31.86 -32.23 37.67
CA GLY A 26 -31.79 -32.40 36.21
C GLY A 26 -30.36 -32.39 35.69
N ASP A 27 -30.05 -33.36 34.84
CA ASP A 27 -28.75 -33.70 34.25
C ASP A 27 -27.91 -32.54 33.70
N ARG A 28 -26.59 -32.70 33.79
CA ARG A 28 -25.63 -31.93 32.97
C ARG A 28 -25.41 -32.63 31.63
N PRO A 29 -25.64 -31.98 30.47
CA PRO A 29 -25.09 -32.42 29.21
C PRO A 29 -23.80 -31.66 28.88
N THR A 30 -22.81 -32.43 28.45
CA THR A 30 -21.51 -32.07 27.91
C THR A 30 -21.66 -31.22 26.63
N VAL A 31 -20.97 -30.07 26.55
CA VAL A 31 -20.94 -29.24 25.33
C VAL A 31 -19.85 -29.74 24.39
N VAL A 32 -20.24 -30.12 23.18
CA VAL A 32 -19.35 -30.34 22.03
C VAL A 32 -19.45 -29.08 21.15
N PRO A 33 -18.35 -28.42 20.73
CA PRO A 33 -18.46 -27.22 19.92
C PRO A 33 -18.73 -27.59 18.46
N GLY A 34 -19.97 -27.33 18.03
CA GLY A 34 -20.40 -27.37 16.64
C GLY A 34 -20.08 -26.08 15.90
N ARG A 35 -19.58 -26.26 14.68
CA ARG A 35 -19.30 -25.26 13.64
C ARG A 35 -20.58 -24.52 13.23
N LEU A 36 -20.54 -23.19 13.15
CA LEU A 36 -21.56 -22.38 12.48
C LEU A 36 -20.94 -21.58 11.33
N ALA A 37 -21.38 -21.90 10.12
CA ALA A 37 -21.55 -20.97 9.00
C ALA A 37 -22.88 -20.20 9.27
N GLU A 38 -23.17 -18.97 8.81
CA GLU A 38 -22.74 -18.23 7.61
C GLU A 38 -23.11 -16.72 7.75
N ALA A 39 -22.74 -15.92 6.74
CA ALA A 39 -22.82 -14.46 6.46
C ALA A 39 -24.20 -13.75 6.66
N PRO A 40 -24.40 -12.42 6.44
CA PRO A 40 -23.58 -11.41 5.72
C PRO A 40 -23.42 -10.01 6.37
N PHE A 41 -22.39 -9.27 5.97
CA PHE A 41 -22.17 -7.87 6.35
C PHE A 41 -23.20 -6.97 5.66
N ALA A 42 -24.15 -6.44 6.44
CA ALA A 42 -25.16 -5.50 5.97
C ALA A 42 -24.55 -4.15 5.58
N LEU A 43 -25.00 -3.60 4.44
CA LEU A 43 -24.88 -2.19 4.08
C LEU A 43 -25.72 -1.36 5.06
N ALA A 44 -25.07 -0.50 5.86
CA ALA A 44 -25.76 0.44 6.73
C ALA A 44 -24.98 1.77 6.83
N GLY A 45 -25.64 2.84 6.35
CA GLY A 45 -25.54 4.20 6.87
C GLY A 45 -24.21 4.95 6.70
N GLN A 46 -24.20 5.95 5.82
CA GLN A 46 -23.20 7.03 5.89
C GLN A 46 -23.23 7.64 7.30
N ALA A 47 -22.12 7.53 8.01
CA ALA A 47 -21.95 8.06 9.35
C ALA A 47 -20.89 9.19 9.36
N PRO A 48 -20.88 10.06 10.38
CA PRO A 48 -20.24 11.39 10.37
C PRO A 48 -18.69 11.42 10.33
N TRP A 49 -18.05 10.29 10.01
CA TRP A 49 -16.60 10.07 9.90
C TRP A 49 -16.07 10.28 8.48
N ALA A 50 -16.81 11.00 7.62
CA ALA A 50 -16.31 11.55 6.34
C ALA A 50 -15.17 12.60 6.54
N VAL A 51 -14.47 12.52 7.68
CA VAL A 51 -13.48 13.44 8.22
C VAL A 51 -12.15 13.18 7.53
N SER A 52 -11.92 13.97 6.49
CA SER A 52 -10.64 14.38 5.91
C SER A 52 -9.54 13.31 5.88
N ASP A 53 -9.51 12.53 4.79
CA ASP A 53 -8.23 12.02 4.29
C ASP A 53 -7.44 13.22 3.76
N PRO A 54 -6.33 13.63 4.40
CA PRO A 54 -5.56 14.80 4.01
C PRO A 54 -4.95 14.63 2.62
N TYR A 55 -4.70 13.39 2.17
CA TYR A 55 -4.28 13.15 0.80
C TYR A 55 -5.39 13.51 -0.18
N ALA A 56 -6.59 12.95 0.02
CA ALA A 56 -7.73 13.23 -0.83
C ALA A 56 -8.12 14.71 -0.82
N ALA A 57 -7.98 15.40 0.32
CA ALA A 57 -8.20 16.84 0.42
C ALA A 57 -7.18 17.62 -0.41
N ALA A 58 -5.88 17.33 -0.27
CA ALA A 58 -4.81 17.98 -1.02
C ALA A 58 -4.96 17.75 -2.54
N LEU A 59 -5.28 16.52 -2.96
CA LEU A 59 -5.53 16.19 -4.36
C LEU A 59 -6.76 16.91 -4.94
N ARG A 60 -7.83 17.10 -4.15
CA ARG A 60 -8.99 17.89 -4.59
C ARG A 60 -8.65 19.39 -4.68
N ALA A 61 -7.82 19.89 -3.78
CA ALA A 61 -7.37 21.27 -3.77
C ALA A 61 -6.32 21.56 -4.86
N GLY A 62 -5.68 20.51 -5.39
CA GLY A 62 -4.57 20.59 -6.33
C GLY A 62 -3.30 21.19 -5.73
N ARG A 63 -3.21 21.24 -4.39
CA ARG A 63 -2.13 21.92 -3.66
C ARG A 63 -1.97 21.37 -2.25
N GLY A 64 -0.79 21.56 -1.69
CA GLY A 64 -0.48 21.27 -0.30
C GLY A 64 -0.89 22.39 0.67
N PRO A 65 -0.32 22.41 1.88
CA PRO A 65 0.84 21.61 2.27
C PRO A 65 0.46 20.21 2.76
N LEU A 66 1.25 19.20 2.37
CA LEU A 66 1.05 17.81 2.80
C LEU A 66 2.42 17.19 3.12
N PHE A 67 2.50 16.40 4.20
CA PHE A 67 3.76 15.83 4.65
C PHE A 67 3.60 14.37 5.08
N LEU A 68 4.68 13.61 4.94
CA LEU A 68 4.91 12.42 5.74
C LEU A 68 5.62 12.83 7.03
N ARG A 69 4.97 12.57 8.17
CA ARG A 69 5.51 12.83 9.50
C ARG A 69 6.01 11.54 10.14
N ARG A 70 7.29 11.50 10.50
CA ARG A 70 7.88 10.43 11.30
C ARG A 70 7.55 10.60 12.79
N THR A 71 7.63 9.52 13.56
CA THR A 71 7.32 9.52 15.00
C THR A 71 8.19 10.45 15.85
N ASP A 72 9.38 10.82 15.37
CA ASP A 72 10.27 11.78 16.01
C ASP A 72 10.00 13.25 15.61
N GLY A 73 8.92 13.49 14.87
CA GLY A 73 8.51 14.82 14.43
C GLY A 73 9.15 15.31 13.13
N TRP A 74 10.05 14.53 12.52
CA TRP A 74 10.60 14.89 11.21
C TRP A 74 9.51 14.89 10.13
N LEU A 75 9.55 15.89 9.24
CA LEU A 75 8.57 16.10 8.16
C LEU A 75 9.25 15.98 6.79
N LEU A 76 8.67 15.16 5.91
CA LEU A 76 8.99 15.10 4.49
C LEU A 76 7.88 15.79 3.70
N PRO A 77 8.13 16.93 3.04
CA PRO A 77 7.14 17.58 2.18
C PRO A 77 6.79 16.70 0.98
N LEU A 78 5.51 16.72 0.62
CA LEU A 78 4.98 16.07 -0.58
C LEU A 78 4.62 17.13 -1.63
N GLU A 79 5.06 16.89 -2.86
CA GLU A 79 4.98 17.84 -3.98
C GLU A 79 3.60 17.78 -4.68
N VAL A 80 2.52 17.99 -3.93
CA VAL A 80 1.13 17.79 -4.41
C VAL A 80 0.83 18.60 -5.67
N GLU A 81 1.26 19.85 -5.71
CA GLU A 81 1.08 20.74 -6.87
C GLU A 81 1.72 20.16 -8.12
N ARG A 82 2.95 19.62 -8.01
CA ARG A 82 3.64 18.96 -9.12
C ARG A 82 2.91 17.69 -9.54
N TRP A 83 2.45 16.91 -8.57
CA TRP A 83 1.73 15.66 -8.87
C TRP A 83 0.42 15.94 -9.61
N CYS A 84 -0.33 16.96 -9.20
CA CYS A 84 -1.59 17.36 -9.83
C CYS A 84 -1.43 18.11 -11.17
N ALA A 85 -0.23 18.60 -11.47
CA ALA A 85 0.08 19.20 -12.77
C ALA A 85 0.25 18.13 -13.87
N GLY A 86 0.38 18.58 -15.12
CA GLY A 86 0.80 17.72 -16.22
C GLY A 86 2.26 17.26 -16.05
N ALA A 87 2.64 16.19 -16.76
CA ALA A 87 4.02 15.72 -16.79
C ALA A 87 4.97 16.84 -17.26
N ASP A 88 5.99 17.13 -16.47
CA ASP A 88 7.01 18.14 -16.79
C ASP A 88 8.11 17.57 -17.69
N THR A 89 9.07 18.39 -18.12
CA THR A 89 10.17 17.94 -18.99
C THR A 89 11.01 16.81 -18.40
N VAL A 90 11.19 16.78 -17.07
CA VAL A 90 11.92 15.70 -16.38
C VAL A 90 11.11 14.41 -16.44
N ASP A 91 9.79 14.49 -16.23
CA ASP A 91 8.90 13.35 -16.40
C ASP A 91 8.95 12.85 -17.85
N LEU A 92 8.86 13.72 -18.87
CA LEU A 92 8.91 13.30 -20.27
C LEU A 92 10.21 12.55 -20.61
N GLU A 93 11.36 13.01 -20.11
CA GLU A 93 12.63 12.32 -20.30
C GLU A 93 12.61 10.90 -19.70
N VAL A 94 11.97 10.71 -18.54
CA VAL A 94 11.80 9.38 -17.94
C VAL A 94 10.87 8.53 -18.80
N LEU A 95 9.73 9.08 -19.25
CA LEU A 95 8.75 8.36 -20.06
C LEU A 95 9.29 7.96 -21.45
N ASP A 96 10.23 8.72 -22.00
CA ASP A 96 10.91 8.38 -23.26
C ASP A 96 11.81 7.14 -23.13
N ARG A 97 12.22 6.80 -21.90
CA ARG A 97 12.98 5.58 -21.59
C ARG A 97 12.10 4.37 -21.32
N CYS A 98 10.78 4.55 -21.20
CA CYS A 98 9.85 3.44 -21.01
C CYS A 98 9.74 2.58 -22.27
N GLU A 99 9.73 1.28 -22.05
CA GLU A 99 9.57 0.23 -23.06
C GLU A 99 8.18 -0.40 -22.92
N GLY A 100 7.55 -0.71 -24.06
CA GLY A 100 6.32 -1.51 -24.13
C GLY A 100 5.18 -1.04 -23.20
N ALA A 101 4.53 -2.01 -22.55
CA ALA A 101 3.46 -1.78 -21.60
C ALA A 101 4.01 -1.34 -20.23
N VAL A 102 3.42 -0.28 -19.66
CA VAL A 102 3.93 0.38 -18.45
C VAL A 102 2.98 0.23 -17.27
N LEU A 103 3.50 -0.15 -16.11
CA LEU A 103 2.81 -0.08 -14.82
C LEU A 103 3.39 1.05 -13.98
N ASP A 104 2.56 2.00 -13.58
CA ASP A 104 2.92 3.10 -12.67
C ASP A 104 2.45 2.78 -11.24
N VAL A 105 3.39 2.48 -10.36
CA VAL A 105 3.11 2.05 -8.98
C VAL A 105 3.08 3.26 -8.06
N GLY A 106 1.94 3.47 -7.39
CA GLY A 106 1.70 4.68 -6.60
C GLY A 106 1.48 5.88 -7.51
N CYS A 107 0.63 5.73 -8.53
CA CYS A 107 0.51 6.70 -9.62
C CYS A 107 -0.04 8.07 -9.20
N GLY A 108 -0.59 8.17 -7.97
CA GLY A 108 -1.19 9.39 -7.44
C GLY A 108 -2.27 9.94 -8.37
N PRO A 109 -2.33 11.27 -8.60
CA PRO A 109 -3.29 11.89 -9.51
C PRO A 109 -3.08 11.53 -11.00
N GLY A 110 -2.07 10.71 -11.33
CA GLY A 110 -1.98 10.02 -12.61
C GLY A 110 -1.35 10.82 -13.73
N ARG A 111 -0.51 11.84 -13.43
CA ARG A 111 0.11 12.68 -14.47
C ARG A 111 0.91 11.87 -15.50
N LEU A 112 1.64 10.85 -15.04
CA LEU A 112 2.46 9.98 -15.91
C LEU A 112 1.59 9.00 -16.69
N VAL A 113 0.57 8.44 -16.05
CA VAL A 113 -0.42 7.56 -16.68
C VAL A 113 -1.16 8.30 -17.80
N ALA A 114 -1.64 9.51 -17.54
CA ALA A 114 -2.33 10.33 -18.53
C ALA A 114 -1.43 10.68 -19.72
N GLU A 115 -0.18 11.06 -19.47
CA GLU A 115 0.80 11.37 -20.52
C GLU A 115 1.14 10.14 -21.38
N LEU A 116 1.41 8.99 -20.75
CA LEU A 116 1.66 7.73 -21.48
C LEU A 116 0.44 7.30 -22.31
N ALA A 117 -0.77 7.44 -21.77
CA ALA A 117 -2.00 7.13 -22.48
C ALA A 117 -2.23 8.07 -23.67
N ALA A 118 -1.97 9.37 -23.52
CA ALA A 118 -2.04 10.36 -24.61
C ALA A 118 -1.05 10.06 -25.74
N ARG A 119 0.09 9.44 -25.42
CA ARG A 119 1.07 8.94 -26.39
C ARG A 119 0.69 7.59 -27.02
N GLY A 120 -0.49 7.04 -26.71
CA GLY A 120 -0.97 5.77 -27.24
C GLY A 120 -0.27 4.53 -26.67
N ARG A 121 0.42 4.66 -25.52
CA ARG A 121 1.06 3.51 -24.86
C ARG A 121 0.04 2.75 -24.01
N THR A 122 0.22 1.43 -23.94
CA THR A 122 -0.49 0.60 -22.96
C THR A 122 0.05 0.94 -21.57
N VAL A 123 -0.77 1.52 -20.72
CA VAL A 123 -0.37 1.95 -19.38
C VAL A 123 -1.46 1.66 -18.36
N LEU A 124 -1.05 1.26 -17.15
CA LEU A 124 -1.93 1.16 -15.99
C LEU A 124 -1.28 1.85 -14.78
N GLY A 125 -2.03 2.72 -14.11
CA GLY A 125 -1.68 3.20 -12.77
C GLY A 125 -2.27 2.31 -11.67
N ILE A 126 -1.59 2.22 -10.54
CA ILE A 126 -2.19 1.71 -9.30
C ILE A 126 -1.94 2.68 -8.15
N ASP A 127 -2.94 2.88 -7.31
CA ASP A 127 -2.82 3.65 -6.08
C ASP A 127 -3.80 3.10 -5.04
N VAL A 128 -3.51 3.24 -3.75
CA VAL A 128 -4.42 2.82 -2.67
C VAL A 128 -5.52 3.87 -2.40
N SER A 129 -5.30 5.11 -2.82
CA SER A 129 -6.25 6.21 -2.66
C SER A 129 -7.31 6.23 -3.75
N GLU A 130 -8.56 6.20 -3.34
CA GLU A 130 -9.70 6.37 -4.24
C GLU A 130 -9.68 7.74 -4.95
N ALA A 131 -9.24 8.79 -4.26
CA ALA A 131 -9.17 10.13 -4.83
C ALA A 131 -8.12 10.22 -5.96
N ALA A 132 -6.96 9.58 -5.77
CA ALA A 132 -5.90 9.46 -6.76
C ALA A 132 -6.37 8.71 -8.02
N VAL A 133 -7.00 7.55 -7.83
CA VAL A 133 -7.56 6.74 -8.93
C VAL A 133 -8.63 7.52 -9.70
N ALA A 134 -9.56 8.15 -8.98
CA ALA A 134 -10.62 8.94 -9.59
C ALA A 134 -10.05 10.15 -10.36
N HIS A 135 -8.99 10.78 -9.86
CA HIS A 135 -8.29 11.87 -10.56
C HIS A 135 -7.63 11.37 -11.84
N THR A 136 -6.93 10.24 -11.78
CA THR A 136 -6.29 9.62 -12.95
C THR A 136 -7.30 9.32 -14.05
N VAL A 137 -8.43 8.71 -13.70
CA VAL A 137 -9.50 8.37 -14.65
C VAL A 137 -10.10 9.62 -15.28
N ARG A 138 -10.36 10.68 -14.50
CA ARG A 138 -10.84 11.96 -15.04
C ARG A 138 -9.84 12.62 -15.99
N SER A 139 -8.55 12.37 -15.79
CA SER A 139 -7.47 12.92 -16.62
C SER A 139 -7.21 12.11 -17.89
N GLY A 140 -8.01 11.06 -18.17
CA GLY A 140 -7.90 10.23 -19.36
C GLY A 140 -7.00 9.00 -19.20
N GLY A 141 -6.45 8.76 -18.01
CA GLY A 141 -5.64 7.57 -17.70
C GLY A 141 -6.47 6.38 -17.22
N GLN A 142 -5.87 5.18 -17.21
CA GLN A 142 -6.45 4.00 -16.56
C GLN A 142 -5.76 3.76 -15.22
N SER A 143 -6.52 3.61 -14.13
CA SER A 143 -5.96 3.32 -12.81
C SER A 143 -6.85 2.39 -11.99
N LEU A 144 -6.24 1.57 -11.13
CA LEU A 144 -6.93 0.68 -10.20
C LEU A 144 -6.63 1.04 -8.74
N ARG A 145 -7.66 0.96 -7.89
CA ARG A 145 -7.50 1.10 -6.44
C ARG A 145 -6.92 -0.18 -5.84
N ARG A 146 -5.59 -0.30 -5.81
CA ARG A 146 -4.85 -1.50 -5.40
C ARG A 146 -3.51 -1.14 -4.78
N SER A 147 -3.08 -1.97 -3.84
CA SER A 147 -1.69 -2.00 -3.39
C SER A 147 -0.83 -2.79 -4.37
N VAL A 148 0.43 -2.40 -4.55
CA VAL A 148 1.39 -3.17 -5.34
C VAL A 148 1.59 -4.59 -4.79
N PHE A 149 1.35 -4.81 -3.50
CA PHE A 149 1.50 -6.12 -2.85
C PHE A 149 0.26 -7.02 -2.99
N GLU A 150 -0.83 -6.52 -3.57
CA GLU A 150 -2.01 -7.32 -3.90
C GLU A 150 -1.88 -7.93 -5.32
N PRO A 151 -2.70 -8.94 -5.68
CA PRO A 151 -2.78 -9.41 -7.06
C PRO A 151 -3.16 -8.30 -8.03
N LEU A 152 -2.38 -8.17 -9.11
CA LEU A 152 -2.56 -7.17 -10.16
C LEU A 152 -2.85 -7.82 -11.52
N PRO A 153 -3.53 -7.13 -12.45
CA PRO A 153 -3.60 -7.60 -13.83
C PRO A 153 -2.21 -7.55 -14.48
N GLY A 154 -1.93 -8.52 -15.35
CA GLY A 154 -0.72 -8.52 -16.17
C GLY A 154 0.59 -8.83 -15.43
N GLU A 155 0.55 -9.46 -14.25
CA GLU A 155 1.80 -9.89 -13.58
C GLU A 155 2.65 -10.77 -14.51
N GLY A 156 3.97 -10.53 -14.50
CA GLY A 156 4.91 -11.17 -15.40
C GLY A 156 4.83 -10.72 -16.86
N ARG A 157 4.12 -9.62 -17.16
CA ARG A 157 3.90 -9.13 -18.53
C ARG A 157 4.18 -7.64 -18.73
N TRP A 158 4.50 -6.90 -17.67
CA TRP A 158 4.82 -5.48 -17.80
C TRP A 158 6.23 -5.31 -18.34
N ASP A 159 6.39 -4.55 -19.43
CA ASP A 159 7.70 -4.28 -20.02
C ASP A 159 8.46 -3.24 -19.20
N THR A 160 7.73 -2.27 -18.62
CA THR A 160 8.28 -1.26 -17.70
C THR A 160 7.45 -1.12 -16.43
N VAL A 161 8.10 -0.99 -15.28
CA VAL A 161 7.49 -0.56 -14.01
C VAL A 161 8.14 0.75 -13.58
N LEU A 162 7.33 1.72 -13.16
CA LEU A 162 7.76 3.01 -12.64
C LEU A 162 7.61 3.08 -11.12
N LEU A 163 8.63 3.62 -10.45
CA LEU A 163 8.62 4.01 -9.02
C LEU A 163 9.09 5.46 -8.90
N MET A 164 8.16 6.39 -9.10
CA MET A 164 8.45 7.83 -9.16
C MET A 164 8.13 8.52 -7.84
N ASP A 165 8.61 9.75 -7.63
CA ASP A 165 8.17 10.60 -6.50
C ASP A 165 8.40 9.98 -5.10
N GLY A 166 9.44 9.14 -4.97
CA GLY A 166 9.76 8.45 -3.72
C GLY A 166 9.05 7.12 -3.52
N ASN A 167 8.30 6.62 -4.51
CA ASN A 167 7.55 5.36 -4.42
C ASN A 167 8.41 4.11 -4.20
N VAL A 168 9.73 4.20 -4.36
CA VAL A 168 10.69 3.18 -3.88
C VAL A 168 10.59 2.95 -2.35
N GLY A 169 9.96 3.87 -1.63
CA GLY A 169 9.67 3.79 -0.20
C GLY A 169 8.44 2.97 0.19
N ILE A 170 7.57 2.61 -0.76
CA ILE A 170 6.30 1.94 -0.51
C ILE A 170 6.51 0.62 0.25
N GLY A 171 5.73 0.43 1.32
CA GLY A 171 5.80 -0.76 2.19
C GLY A 171 6.97 -0.76 3.18
N GLY A 172 7.87 0.24 3.12
CA GLY A 172 8.99 0.41 4.05
C GLY A 172 10.12 -0.62 3.95
N ASP A 173 10.03 -1.57 3.02
CA ASP A 173 11.11 -2.50 2.70
C ASP A 173 11.43 -2.45 1.20
N PRO A 174 12.45 -1.68 0.79
CA PRO A 174 12.87 -1.59 -0.60
C PRO A 174 13.26 -2.95 -1.21
N ARG A 175 13.76 -3.90 -0.41
CA ARG A 175 14.09 -5.24 -0.92
C ARG A 175 12.82 -6.03 -1.26
N ALA A 176 11.83 -6.00 -0.39
CA ALA A 176 10.55 -6.66 -0.65
C ALA A 176 9.80 -6.01 -1.83
N LEU A 177 9.88 -4.69 -1.96
CA LEU A 177 9.33 -3.97 -3.12
C LEU A 177 10.05 -4.36 -4.42
N LEU A 178 11.39 -4.42 -4.43
CA LEU A 178 12.15 -4.90 -5.58
C LEU A 178 11.82 -6.35 -5.94
N ASP A 179 11.68 -7.24 -4.95
CA ASP A 179 11.24 -8.62 -5.18
C ASP A 179 9.83 -8.66 -5.79
N ARG A 180 8.91 -7.81 -5.32
CA ARG A 180 7.57 -7.69 -5.89
C ARG A 180 7.59 -7.15 -7.32
N VAL A 181 8.34 -6.09 -7.59
CA VAL A 181 8.46 -5.52 -8.94
C VAL A 181 9.04 -6.53 -9.93
N ALA A 182 10.00 -7.34 -9.53
CA ALA A 182 10.55 -8.40 -10.38
C ALA A 182 9.47 -9.39 -10.85
N ALA A 183 8.48 -9.71 -10.00
CA ALA A 183 7.36 -10.59 -10.36
C ALA A 183 6.31 -9.92 -11.27
N LEU A 184 6.27 -8.58 -11.31
CA LEU A 184 5.37 -7.82 -12.20
C LEU A 184 5.92 -7.72 -13.61
N LEU A 185 7.24 -7.64 -13.75
CA LEU A 185 7.92 -7.46 -15.03
C LEU A 185 7.88 -8.72 -15.88
N ALA A 186 7.76 -8.53 -17.20
CA ALA A 186 8.10 -9.54 -18.19
C ALA A 186 9.59 -9.92 -18.07
N PRO A 187 10.00 -11.11 -18.56
CA PRO A 187 11.42 -11.46 -18.63
C PRO A 187 12.24 -10.39 -19.34
N GLY A 188 13.27 -9.88 -18.67
CA GLY A 188 14.08 -8.78 -19.18
C GLY A 188 13.44 -7.39 -19.06
N GLY A 189 12.28 -7.24 -18.42
CA GLY A 189 11.60 -5.96 -18.22
C GLY A 189 12.39 -4.96 -17.38
N LEU A 190 11.99 -3.69 -17.49
CA LEU A 190 12.69 -2.52 -16.97
C LEU A 190 12.00 -1.97 -15.73
N LEU A 191 12.73 -1.79 -14.63
CA LEU A 191 12.33 -0.89 -13.56
C LEU A 191 13.01 0.46 -13.76
N ILE A 192 12.24 1.54 -13.79
CA ILE A 192 12.78 2.90 -13.63
C ILE A 192 12.31 3.46 -12.29
N ALA A 193 13.27 3.89 -11.46
CA ALA A 193 12.98 4.41 -10.12
C ALA A 193 13.65 5.77 -9.89
N GLU A 194 12.89 6.68 -9.28
CA GLU A 194 13.42 7.90 -8.67
C GLU A 194 13.94 7.59 -7.25
N THR A 195 15.10 8.16 -6.93
CA THR A 195 15.74 7.99 -5.61
C THR A 195 15.83 9.30 -4.85
N ALA A 196 16.08 9.23 -3.55
CA ALA A 196 16.33 10.43 -2.76
C ALA A 196 17.59 11.16 -3.26
N ARG A 197 17.56 12.49 -3.25
CA ARG A 197 18.71 13.36 -3.62
C ARG A 197 19.93 13.19 -2.72
N VAL A 198 19.69 12.70 -1.50
CA VAL A 198 20.70 12.48 -0.47
C VAL A 198 21.01 10.98 -0.36
N ASP A 199 22.23 10.65 0.01
CA ASP A 199 22.62 9.26 0.28
C ASP A 199 22.04 8.83 1.64
N VAL A 200 20.92 8.11 1.58
CA VAL A 200 20.16 7.65 2.75
C VAL A 200 19.67 6.23 2.54
N ASP A 201 19.48 5.50 3.64
CA ASP A 201 18.84 4.18 3.65
C ASP A 201 18.04 4.05 4.95
N GLU A 202 16.90 4.73 4.99
CA GLU A 202 16.08 4.89 6.18
C GLU A 202 14.78 4.09 6.04
N ARG A 203 14.33 3.53 7.16
CA ARG A 203 13.01 2.89 7.30
C ARG A 203 12.35 3.44 8.54
N ALA A 204 11.09 3.86 8.44
CA ALA A 204 10.35 4.43 9.56
C ALA A 204 8.85 4.17 9.42
N HIS A 205 8.12 4.35 10.52
CA HIS A 205 6.67 4.54 10.43
C HIS A 205 6.38 6.02 10.27
N VAL A 206 5.53 6.34 9.29
CA VAL A 206 5.11 7.71 8.98
C VAL A 206 3.61 7.83 9.00
N GLN A 207 3.12 9.03 9.25
CA GLN A 207 1.72 9.41 9.10
C GLN A 207 1.61 10.51 8.08
N LEU A 208 0.53 10.50 7.32
CA LEU A 208 0.21 11.61 6.44
C LEU A 208 -0.45 12.73 7.26
N VAL A 209 0.08 13.95 7.14
CA VAL A 209 -0.41 15.10 7.90
C VAL A 209 -0.55 16.33 7.02
N ASP A 210 -1.64 17.05 7.22
CA ASP A 210 -1.75 18.46 6.88
C ASP A 210 -1.45 19.28 8.14
N VAL A 211 -0.41 20.11 8.07
CA VAL A 211 0.09 20.88 9.22
C VAL A 211 -0.68 22.18 9.40
N THR A 212 -1.48 22.63 8.43
CA THR A 212 -2.33 23.82 8.61
C THR A 212 -3.52 23.51 9.51
N ASP A 213 -4.06 22.29 9.38
CA ASP A 213 -5.23 21.89 10.15
C ASP A 213 -4.85 21.18 11.46
N GLY A 214 -3.57 20.82 11.65
CA GLY A 214 -3.06 20.15 12.86
C GLY A 214 -3.60 18.72 13.06
N HIS A 215 -4.42 18.23 12.14
CA HIS A 215 -5.02 16.91 12.20
C HIS A 215 -4.14 15.90 11.45
N ALA A 216 -3.55 14.98 12.21
CA ALA A 216 -3.04 13.75 11.63
C ALA A 216 -4.22 12.81 11.37
N SER A 217 -4.30 12.25 10.17
CA SER A 217 -5.34 11.29 9.82
C SER A 217 -4.69 9.95 9.45
N GLY A 218 -5.34 8.86 9.88
CA GLY A 218 -4.87 7.49 9.63
C GLY A 218 -3.82 6.98 10.61
N SER A 219 -3.65 5.65 10.61
CA SER A 219 -2.62 4.96 11.39
C SER A 219 -1.24 5.15 10.74
N PRO A 220 -0.14 5.22 11.53
CA PRO A 220 1.19 5.17 10.96
C PRO A 220 1.39 3.94 10.07
N PHE A 221 2.11 4.10 8.97
CA PHE A 221 2.44 3.02 8.04
C PHE A 221 3.94 2.99 7.73
N PRO A 222 4.51 1.84 7.37
CA PRO A 222 5.93 1.72 7.08
C PRO A 222 6.28 2.42 5.76
N TRP A 223 7.37 3.19 5.79
CA TRP A 223 7.91 3.91 4.65
C TRP A 223 9.43 3.91 4.69
N ALA A 224 10.05 3.80 3.51
CA ALA A 224 11.49 3.88 3.37
C ALA A 224 11.90 5.12 2.56
N ARG A 225 13.09 5.64 2.85
CA ARG A 225 13.72 6.69 2.06
C ARG A 225 15.10 6.20 1.68
N ILE A 226 15.35 6.10 0.38
CA ILE A 226 16.57 5.48 -0.13
C ILE A 226 17.21 6.32 -1.23
N GLY A 227 18.50 6.58 -1.08
CA GLY A 227 19.34 7.23 -2.08
C GLY A 227 19.85 6.24 -3.13
N THR A 228 20.44 6.77 -4.20
CA THR A 228 20.91 5.98 -5.35
C THR A 228 21.83 4.83 -4.95
N ARG A 229 22.87 5.10 -4.15
CA ARG A 229 23.86 4.09 -3.76
C ARG A 229 23.21 2.90 -3.04
N ALA A 230 22.47 3.18 -1.98
CA ALA A 230 21.79 2.15 -1.19
C ALA A 230 20.79 1.33 -2.03
N LEU A 231 20.06 1.97 -2.96
CA LEU A 231 19.15 1.25 -3.84
C LEU A 231 19.90 0.27 -4.75
N LEU A 232 21.02 0.70 -5.34
CA LEU A 232 21.84 -0.14 -6.21
C LEU A 232 22.47 -1.31 -5.46
N ASP A 233 22.97 -1.09 -4.25
CA ASP A 233 23.54 -2.16 -3.42
C ASP A 233 22.48 -3.24 -3.11
N ARG A 234 21.26 -2.82 -2.74
CA ARG A 234 20.12 -3.74 -2.52
C ARG A 234 19.67 -4.44 -3.79
N ALA A 235 19.65 -3.73 -4.91
CA ALA A 235 19.28 -4.27 -6.21
C ALA A 235 20.27 -5.36 -6.64
N ALA A 236 21.58 -5.09 -6.57
CA ALA A 236 22.63 -6.06 -6.88
C ALA A 236 22.54 -7.33 -6.02
N ALA A 237 22.32 -7.17 -4.70
CA ALA A 237 22.10 -8.29 -3.80
C ALA A 237 20.82 -9.10 -4.12
N GLY A 238 19.86 -8.50 -4.81
CA GLY A 238 18.60 -9.10 -5.25
C GLY A 238 18.60 -9.62 -6.71
N GLY A 239 19.77 -9.69 -7.36
CA GLY A 239 19.88 -10.19 -8.74
C GLY A 239 19.35 -9.21 -9.79
N TRP A 240 19.41 -7.91 -9.50
CA TRP A 240 19.16 -6.86 -10.48
C TRP A 240 20.47 -6.33 -11.04
N ARG A 241 20.45 -5.99 -12.32
CA ARG A 241 21.54 -5.34 -13.02
C ARG A 241 21.18 -3.90 -13.35
N THR A 242 22.09 -2.99 -13.03
CA THR A 242 21.97 -1.58 -13.40
C THR A 242 22.18 -1.41 -14.90
N VAL A 243 21.24 -0.73 -15.55
CA VAL A 243 21.28 -0.42 -16.98
C VAL A 243 21.64 1.04 -17.21
N ALA A 244 21.12 1.94 -16.37
CA ALA A 244 21.46 3.35 -16.43
C ALA A 244 21.32 4.01 -15.05
N GLN A 245 22.04 5.10 -14.87
CA GLN A 245 21.87 6.07 -13.79
C GLN A 245 21.98 7.44 -14.40
N TRP A 246 21.07 8.35 -14.05
CA TRP A 246 21.11 9.72 -14.53
C TRP A 246 20.43 10.66 -13.54
N THR A 247 20.72 11.95 -13.70
CA THR A 247 19.99 13.01 -13.03
C THR A 247 19.34 13.87 -14.08
N SER A 248 18.07 14.22 -13.88
CA SER A 248 17.38 15.21 -14.70
C SER A 248 16.70 16.23 -13.80
N GLY A 249 16.94 17.51 -14.07
CA GLY A 249 16.77 18.57 -13.08
C GLY A 249 17.60 18.26 -11.82
N GLU A 250 16.94 18.17 -10.67
CA GLU A 250 17.56 17.77 -9.39
C GLU A 250 17.16 16.35 -8.95
N ARG A 251 16.51 15.57 -9.82
CA ARG A 251 15.94 14.27 -9.48
C ARG A 251 16.87 13.15 -9.98
N PRO A 252 17.42 12.30 -9.08
CA PRO A 252 18.26 11.17 -9.49
C PRO A 252 17.42 9.94 -9.80
N PHE A 253 17.73 9.29 -10.90
CA PHE A 253 17.01 8.12 -11.41
C PHE A 253 17.95 6.95 -11.66
N VAL A 254 17.42 5.74 -11.51
CA VAL A 254 18.08 4.50 -11.90
C VAL A 254 17.17 3.69 -12.81
N ALA A 255 17.77 2.98 -13.76
CA ALA A 255 17.11 1.97 -14.56
C ALA A 255 17.75 0.61 -14.28
N LEU A 256 16.93 -0.37 -13.92
CA LEU A 256 17.35 -1.70 -13.47
C LEU A 256 16.62 -2.77 -14.29
N ARG A 257 17.31 -3.87 -14.59
CA ARG A 257 16.67 -5.09 -15.13
C ARG A 257 16.91 -6.25 -14.19
N SER A 258 15.91 -7.11 -14.04
CA SER A 258 16.07 -8.32 -13.25
C SER A 258 16.67 -9.42 -14.13
N ASP A 259 17.76 -10.04 -13.66
CA ASP A 259 18.33 -11.22 -14.31
C ASP A 259 17.57 -12.50 -13.93
N ARG A 260 16.53 -12.38 -13.09
CA ARG A 260 15.59 -13.46 -12.80
C ARG A 260 14.72 -13.71 -14.04
N SER A 261 15.16 -14.65 -14.86
CA SER A 261 14.25 -15.41 -15.72
C SER A 261 13.08 -15.87 -14.85
N ALA A 262 11.84 -15.65 -15.30
CA ALA A 262 10.65 -16.15 -14.64
C ALA A 262 10.80 -17.67 -14.45
N SER A 263 11.30 -18.08 -13.29
CA SER A 263 11.36 -19.48 -12.92
C SER A 263 9.91 -19.93 -12.79
N SER A 264 9.46 -20.63 -13.82
CA SER A 264 8.23 -21.39 -13.86
C SER A 264 8.17 -22.32 -12.64
N SER A 265 7.59 -21.85 -11.54
CA SER A 265 7.01 -22.71 -10.52
C SER A 265 5.48 -22.68 -10.66
N ALA A 266 5.00 -23.11 -11.81
CA ALA A 266 3.67 -23.67 -11.94
C ALA A 266 3.86 -25.16 -12.27
N GLU A 267 3.98 -25.98 -11.24
CA GLU A 267 3.79 -27.42 -11.38
C GLU A 267 2.32 -27.63 -11.77
N PRO A 268 2.00 -28.27 -12.92
CA PRO A 268 0.62 -28.57 -13.25
C PRO A 268 0.07 -29.59 -12.24
N PRO A 269 -1.21 -29.51 -11.83
CA PRO A 269 -1.82 -30.53 -10.98
C PRO A 269 -1.77 -31.86 -11.72
N ASN A 270 -0.96 -32.78 -11.22
CA ASN A 270 -0.83 -34.13 -11.75
C ASN A 270 -2.15 -34.86 -11.50
N SER A 271 -2.99 -34.95 -12.55
CA SER A 271 -4.14 -35.84 -12.56
C SER A 271 -3.67 -37.28 -12.72
N THR A 272 -3.78 -38.07 -11.65
CA THR A 272 -3.79 -39.53 -11.77
C THR A 272 -5.13 -40.03 -11.25
N ALA A 273 -6.11 -40.08 -12.14
CA ALA A 273 -7.29 -40.92 -11.96
C ALA A 273 -6.86 -42.38 -12.19
N VAL A 274 -6.75 -43.14 -11.09
CA VAL A 274 -6.60 -44.60 -11.14
C VAL A 274 -7.99 -45.19 -11.34
N ILE A 275 -8.32 -45.60 -12.57
CA ILE A 275 -9.40 -46.55 -12.83
C ILE A 275 -8.75 -47.80 -13.41
N SER A 276 -8.53 -48.78 -12.54
CA SER A 276 -8.06 -50.11 -12.91
C SER A 276 -9.23 -50.89 -13.51
N SER A 277 -9.17 -51.13 -14.81
CA SER A 277 -10.02 -52.08 -15.51
C SER A 277 -9.55 -53.50 -15.20
N GLN A 278 -10.33 -54.26 -14.44
CA GLN A 278 -10.23 -55.72 -14.43
C GLN A 278 -11.37 -56.27 -15.29
N ARG A 279 -11.00 -56.99 -16.36
CA ARG A 279 -11.91 -57.88 -17.09
C ARG A 279 -11.30 -59.28 -17.16
N ALA A 280 -12.22 -60.25 -17.04
CA ALA A 280 -12.20 -61.64 -17.50
C ALA A 280 -11.94 -62.73 -16.44
N ARG A 281 -13.01 -63.43 -16.05
CA ARG A 281 -13.46 -64.65 -16.73
C ARG A 281 -14.98 -64.79 -16.62
#